data_AF-A0AA35X3F9-F1
#
_entry.id   AF-A0AA35X3F9-F1
#
_cell.length_a   1.000
_cell.length_b   1.000
_cell.length_c   1.000
_cell.angle_alpha   90.00
_cell.angle_beta   90.00
_cell.angle_gamma   90.00
#
_symmetry.space_group_name_H-M   'P 1'
#
loop_
_entity.id
_entity.type
_entity.pdbx_description
1 polymer ?
#
loop_
_entity_poly.entity_id
_entity_poly.type
_entity_poly.pdbx_seq_one_letter_code
_entity_poly.pdbx_strand_id
1 'polypeptide(L)'
;MVHDVSGPGVLKVFERLREQGIPVDRLKDPSKVWVAEDHFVPSADKISAENIVKLSNFTREYGIEKHFRAGQGIVHVIGPQMGITLPGTTIVCGDSHTSTHGAFGALALGIGTSEVEHVLASQTLWLERPEPFEVVVTGKRGPTITAKDVILSIIRNIGTAGGTGTVIEYRGSGISDMSMEQRMTVCNMSIEAGARAGLIAPDEKTFRYLRGRRYTPEDYEEMVDAWRRDLTTDSGATFAKSYTIHTDEIAPQVSWGTNPAMTCDVTQSVPIPVDRVFIGSCTNARLEDLIDAARAARGRRVAPGVDAMVVPGSQDVKRQAEEMGLDRVFRDAGFEWRESGCSMCLGMNPDILEPGQRCASTSNRNFEGRQGAGGRTHLVSPVMAAAAAVSGHFVDVREMDLN
;
A
#
# COMPACT_ATOMS: atom_id res chain seq x y z
N MET A 1 9.05 5.90 -10.69
CA MET A 1 8.81 6.34 -9.31
C MET A 1 10.08 6.14 -8.50
N VAL A 2 10.40 7.04 -7.57
CA VAL A 2 11.56 6.93 -6.65
C VAL A 2 11.14 7.43 -5.26
N HIS A 3 11.72 6.86 -4.20
CA HIS A 3 11.53 7.34 -2.83
C HIS A 3 12.86 7.42 -2.07
N ASP A 4 12.83 7.92 -0.84
CA ASP A 4 13.99 8.21 0.01
C ASP A 4 14.85 7.01 0.43
N VAL A 5 14.36 5.77 0.34
CA VAL A 5 15.18 4.55 0.57
C VAL A 5 15.92 4.13 -0.70
N SER A 6 15.22 4.05 -1.83
CA SER A 6 15.80 3.59 -3.11
C SER A 6 16.58 4.69 -3.84
N GLY A 7 16.19 5.95 -3.64
CA GLY A 7 16.77 7.14 -4.25
C GLY A 7 18.27 7.27 -4.03
N PRO A 8 18.79 7.26 -2.79
CA PRO A 8 20.24 7.38 -2.54
C PRO A 8 21.07 6.31 -3.26
N GLY A 9 20.55 5.10 -3.41
CA GLY A 9 21.20 4.03 -4.17
C GLY A 9 21.29 4.37 -5.66
N VAL A 10 20.20 4.89 -6.23
CA VAL A 10 20.15 5.37 -7.63
C VAL A 10 21.16 6.50 -7.84
N LEU A 11 21.19 7.51 -6.95
CA LEU A 11 22.10 8.66 -7.05
C LEU A 11 23.57 8.25 -7.14
N LYS A 12 23.99 7.32 -6.30
CA LYS A 12 25.37 6.81 -6.28
C LYS A 12 25.79 6.21 -7.61
N VAL A 13 24.87 5.61 -8.37
CA VAL A 13 25.24 5.05 -9.66
C VAL A 13 25.40 6.11 -10.73
N PHE A 14 24.55 7.14 -10.75
CA PHE A 14 24.74 8.30 -11.64
C PHE A 14 26.08 9.00 -11.36
N GLU A 15 26.48 9.14 -10.09
CA GLU A 15 27.80 9.64 -9.70
C GLU A 15 28.93 8.74 -10.25
N ARG A 16 28.86 7.43 -10.01
CA ARG A 16 29.87 6.46 -10.48
C ARG A 16 30.01 6.43 -12.00
N LEU A 17 28.91 6.50 -12.74
CA LEU A 17 28.96 6.52 -14.21
C LEU A 17 29.63 7.80 -14.74
N ARG A 18 29.38 8.96 -14.10
CA ARG A 18 30.09 10.21 -14.39
C ARG A 18 31.60 10.07 -14.14
N GLU A 19 31.99 9.43 -13.02
CA GLU A 19 33.41 9.15 -12.71
C GLU A 19 34.07 8.23 -13.74
N GLN A 20 33.32 7.32 -14.35
CA GLN A 20 33.79 6.42 -15.42
C GLN A 20 33.83 7.08 -16.80
N GLY A 21 33.50 8.37 -16.90
CA GLY A 21 33.44 9.10 -18.16
C GLY A 21 32.27 8.68 -19.05
N ILE A 22 31.28 7.96 -18.50
CA ILE A 22 30.04 7.62 -19.19
C ILE A 22 29.08 8.81 -19.00
N PRO A 23 28.72 9.54 -20.07
CA PRO A 23 27.83 10.68 -19.97
C PRO A 23 26.43 10.22 -19.56
N VAL A 24 26.05 10.49 -18.32
CA VAL A 24 24.67 10.33 -17.81
C VAL A 24 24.09 11.72 -17.61
N ASP A 25 24.08 12.47 -18.70
CA ASP A 25 23.93 13.92 -18.62
C ASP A 25 22.49 14.32 -18.30
N ARG A 26 21.52 13.43 -18.54
CA ARG A 26 20.08 13.69 -18.37
C ARG A 26 19.31 12.41 -18.09
N LEU A 27 18.26 12.55 -17.28
CA LEU A 27 17.14 11.62 -17.31
C LEU A 27 16.55 11.62 -18.72
N LYS A 28 16.16 10.45 -19.22
CA LYS A 28 15.57 10.34 -20.56
C LYS A 28 14.30 11.17 -20.70
N ASP A 29 13.47 11.22 -19.66
CA ASP A 29 12.25 12.02 -19.60
C ASP A 29 11.90 12.37 -18.15
N PRO A 30 12.35 13.53 -17.62
CA PRO A 30 12.03 13.97 -16.27
C PRO A 30 10.53 14.08 -15.98
N SER A 31 9.71 14.34 -17.00
CA SER A 31 8.26 14.50 -16.84
C SER A 31 7.55 13.20 -16.44
N LYS A 32 8.18 12.04 -16.71
CA LYS A 32 7.68 10.71 -16.34
C LYS A 32 8.18 10.24 -14.97
N VAL A 33 8.99 11.07 -14.29
CA VAL A 33 9.52 10.75 -12.97
C VAL A 33 8.73 11.51 -11.91
N TRP A 34 8.38 10.80 -10.84
CA TRP A 34 7.95 11.44 -9.60
C TRP A 34 8.70 10.82 -8.42
N VAL A 35 8.89 11.65 -7.40
CA VAL A 35 9.71 11.36 -6.23
C VAL A 35 8.90 11.67 -4.98
N ALA A 36 8.88 10.78 -3.99
CA ALA A 36 8.31 11.07 -2.67
C ALA A 36 9.31 10.82 -1.53
N GLU A 37 9.27 11.66 -0.51
CA GLU A 37 10.04 11.52 0.73
C GLU A 37 9.10 11.03 1.85
N ASP A 38 9.08 9.72 2.11
CA ASP A 38 8.02 9.08 2.92
C ASP A 38 8.47 8.02 3.94
N HIS A 39 9.69 7.48 3.85
CA HIS A 39 10.17 6.42 4.76
C HIS A 39 10.99 6.95 5.93
N PHE A 40 11.79 7.99 5.70
CA PHE A 40 12.64 8.64 6.70
C PHE A 40 11.97 9.85 7.35
N VAL A 41 10.63 9.83 7.46
CA VAL A 41 9.84 10.92 8.02
C VAL A 41 9.03 10.40 9.22
N PRO A 42 9.30 10.91 10.45
CA PRO A 42 10.41 11.79 10.81
C PRO A 42 11.77 11.06 10.72
N SER A 43 12.85 11.80 10.48
CA SER A 43 14.18 11.21 10.36
C SER A 43 14.70 10.78 11.72
N ALA A 44 15.11 9.51 11.85
CA ALA A 44 15.66 8.98 13.10
C ALA A 44 17.09 9.47 13.37
N ASP A 45 17.87 9.73 12.32
CA ASP A 45 19.28 10.08 12.42
C ASP A 45 19.75 11.03 11.31
N LYS A 46 21.01 11.47 11.42
CA LYS A 46 21.65 12.39 10.49
C LYS A 46 21.76 11.82 9.06
N ILE A 47 22.03 10.52 8.91
CA ILE A 47 22.18 9.87 7.60
C ILE A 47 20.84 9.87 6.87
N SER A 48 19.75 9.53 7.56
CA SER A 48 18.39 9.63 7.01
C SER A 48 18.06 11.05 6.56
N ALA A 49 18.38 12.07 7.36
CA ALA A 49 18.17 13.46 6.99
C ALA A 49 19.03 13.88 5.77
N GLU A 50 20.29 13.47 5.72
CA GLU A 50 21.19 13.73 4.58
C GLU A 50 20.68 13.06 3.29
N ASN A 51 20.10 11.86 3.37
CA ASN A 51 19.51 11.16 2.23
C ASN A 51 18.30 11.90 1.64
N ILE A 52 17.42 12.43 2.50
CA ILE A 52 16.29 13.28 2.06
C ILE A 52 16.82 14.51 1.31
N VAL A 53 17.83 15.20 1.88
CA VAL A 53 18.43 16.38 1.23
C VAL A 53 19.04 16.04 -0.13
N LYS A 54 19.76 14.92 -0.24
CA LYS A 54 20.33 14.45 -1.51
C LYS A 54 19.24 14.17 -2.55
N LEU A 55 18.15 13.53 -2.16
CA LEU A 55 17.02 13.27 -3.06
C LEU A 55 16.33 14.58 -3.51
N SER A 56 16.13 15.52 -2.58
CA SER A 56 15.65 16.88 -2.87
C SER A 56 16.58 17.69 -3.79
N ASN A 57 17.89 17.45 -3.74
CA ASN A 57 18.84 18.09 -4.66
C ASN A 57 18.76 17.48 -6.05
N PHE A 58 18.65 16.16 -6.13
CA PHE A 58 18.50 15.44 -7.39
C PHE A 58 17.27 15.88 -8.17
N THR A 59 16.12 16.06 -7.51
CA THR A 59 14.92 16.55 -8.19
C THR A 59 15.12 17.92 -8.83
N ARG A 60 15.87 18.81 -8.16
CA ARG A 60 16.23 20.14 -8.69
C ARG A 60 17.26 20.08 -9.82
N GLU A 61 18.31 19.28 -9.66
CA GLU A 61 19.38 19.11 -10.65
C GLU A 61 18.84 18.60 -11.99
N TYR A 62 17.90 17.65 -11.94
CA TYR A 62 17.37 16.98 -13.13
C TYR A 62 15.98 17.49 -13.57
N GLY A 63 15.49 18.58 -12.97
CA GLY A 63 14.23 19.21 -13.38
C GLY A 63 12.99 18.33 -13.18
N ILE A 64 12.97 17.51 -12.12
CA ILE A 64 11.81 16.68 -11.77
C ILE A 64 10.77 17.54 -11.04
N GLU A 65 9.69 17.89 -11.73
CA GLU A 65 8.63 18.74 -11.17
C GLU A 65 7.74 18.00 -10.16
N LYS A 66 7.52 16.69 -10.36
CA LYS A 66 6.66 15.85 -9.50
C LYS A 66 7.42 15.39 -8.25
N HIS A 67 7.87 16.35 -7.45
CA HIS A 67 8.59 16.12 -6.19
C HIS A 67 7.66 16.35 -4.99
N PHE A 68 7.43 15.28 -4.25
CA PHE A 68 6.64 15.27 -3.03
C PHE A 68 7.56 15.21 -1.81
N ARG A 69 7.57 16.28 -1.02
CA ARG A 69 8.49 16.47 0.10
C ARG A 69 8.04 15.72 1.35
N ALA A 70 8.95 15.65 2.32
CA ALA A 70 8.73 15.02 3.61
C ALA A 70 7.38 15.42 4.22
N GLY A 71 6.62 14.40 4.61
CA GLY A 71 5.33 14.57 5.25
C GLY A 71 4.16 14.70 4.29
N GLN A 72 4.35 14.86 2.97
CA GLN A 72 3.23 15.00 2.02
C GLN A 72 2.44 13.69 1.83
N GLY A 73 3.10 12.54 1.89
CA GLY A 73 2.43 11.25 1.86
C GLY A 73 3.26 10.13 1.26
N ILE A 74 2.76 8.92 1.43
CA ILE A 74 3.36 7.67 0.96
C ILE A 74 3.36 7.64 -0.57
N VAL A 75 4.45 7.18 -1.18
CA VAL A 75 4.66 7.23 -2.63
C VAL A 75 3.54 6.55 -3.44
N HIS A 76 3.02 5.43 -2.93
CA HIS A 76 1.92 4.66 -3.53
C HIS A 76 0.53 5.26 -3.27
N VAL A 77 0.41 6.19 -2.31
CA VAL A 77 -0.83 6.91 -2.00
C VAL A 77 -0.90 8.20 -2.82
N ILE A 78 0.21 8.95 -2.86
CA ILE A 78 0.24 10.26 -3.51
C ILE A 78 0.19 10.16 -5.04
N GLY A 79 0.81 9.13 -5.64
CA GLY A 79 0.78 8.93 -7.09
C GLY A 79 -0.65 8.89 -7.66
N PRO A 80 -1.52 7.99 -7.16
CA PRO A 80 -2.91 7.96 -7.58
C PRO A 80 -3.72 9.20 -7.19
N GLN A 81 -3.55 9.73 -5.98
CA GLN A 81 -4.25 10.93 -5.52
C GLN A 81 -4.01 12.15 -6.41
N MET A 82 -2.80 12.25 -6.95
CA MET A 82 -2.40 13.36 -7.80
C MET A 82 -2.74 13.14 -9.28
N GLY A 83 -3.30 11.99 -9.66
CA GLY A 83 -3.64 11.67 -11.06
C GLY A 83 -2.45 11.18 -11.90
N ILE A 84 -1.35 10.76 -11.28
CA ILE A 84 -0.15 10.28 -12.00
C ILE A 84 -0.32 8.82 -12.44
N THR A 85 -1.07 8.04 -11.66
CA THR A 85 -1.34 6.62 -11.94
C THR A 85 -2.52 6.49 -12.89
N LEU A 86 -2.24 6.19 -14.16
CA LEU A 86 -3.26 6.10 -15.21
C LEU A 86 -3.41 4.65 -15.72
N PRO A 87 -4.61 4.22 -16.11
CA PRO A 87 -4.81 2.93 -16.76
C PRO A 87 -3.93 2.73 -18.00
N GLY A 88 -3.48 1.49 -18.21
CA GLY A 88 -2.65 1.10 -19.36
C GLY A 88 -1.19 1.56 -19.28
N THR A 89 -0.80 2.29 -18.23
CA THR A 89 0.60 2.69 -18.05
C THR A 89 1.45 1.55 -17.48
N THR A 90 2.76 1.60 -17.74
CA THR A 90 3.75 0.79 -17.03
C THR A 90 4.43 1.65 -15.97
N ILE A 91 4.37 1.23 -14.71
CA ILE A 91 4.91 1.97 -13.57
C ILE A 91 5.96 1.11 -12.87
N VAL A 92 7.12 1.69 -12.59
CA VAL A 92 8.19 1.00 -11.88
C VAL A 92 8.79 1.82 -10.75
N CYS A 93 9.27 1.15 -9.71
CA CYS A 93 9.93 1.75 -8.55
C CYS A 93 10.89 0.78 -7.89
N GLY A 94 11.85 1.32 -7.15
CA GLY A 94 12.67 0.58 -6.17
C GLY A 94 11.90 0.08 -4.94
N ASP A 95 10.57 0.00 -5.01
CA ASP A 95 9.68 -0.46 -3.94
C ASP A 95 8.86 -1.67 -4.40
N SER A 96 8.82 -2.70 -3.56
CA SER A 96 8.11 -3.95 -3.85
C SER A 96 6.59 -3.81 -4.00
N HIS A 97 5.99 -2.83 -3.31
CA HIS A 97 4.55 -2.58 -3.25
C HIS A 97 4.06 -1.64 -4.35
N THR A 98 4.90 -1.39 -5.36
CA THR A 98 4.50 -0.74 -6.62
C THR A 98 3.31 -1.44 -7.28
N SER A 99 3.09 -2.72 -6.98
CA SER A 99 1.89 -3.46 -7.40
C SER A 99 0.56 -2.76 -7.01
N THR A 100 0.53 -1.88 -5.99
CA THR A 100 -0.65 -1.05 -5.64
C THR A 100 -1.27 -0.33 -6.84
N HIS A 101 -0.44 0.19 -7.75
CA HIS A 101 -0.92 0.95 -8.91
C HIS A 101 -1.69 0.08 -9.91
N GLY A 102 -1.57 -1.25 -9.81
CA GLY A 102 -2.37 -2.22 -10.54
C GLY A 102 -3.88 -2.12 -10.33
N ALA A 103 -4.31 -1.51 -9.22
CA ALA A 103 -5.73 -1.22 -8.95
C ALA A 103 -6.37 -0.32 -10.02
N PHE A 104 -5.55 0.40 -10.78
CA PHE A 104 -5.97 1.32 -11.84
C PHE A 104 -5.85 0.70 -13.24
N GLY A 105 -5.51 -0.59 -13.36
CA GLY A 105 -5.21 -1.22 -14.65
C GLY A 105 -3.85 -0.83 -15.22
N ALA A 106 -2.90 -0.44 -14.37
CA ALA A 106 -1.51 -0.15 -14.75
C ALA A 106 -0.61 -1.37 -14.47
N LEU A 107 0.28 -1.74 -15.39
CA LEU A 107 1.29 -2.76 -15.13
C LEU A 107 2.37 -2.17 -14.22
N ALA A 108 2.29 -2.48 -12.92
CA ALA A 108 3.08 -1.82 -11.90
C ALA A 108 4.01 -2.78 -11.16
N LEU A 109 5.33 -2.55 -11.27
CA LEU A 109 6.37 -3.51 -10.89
C LEU A 109 7.37 -2.90 -9.92
N GLY A 110 7.64 -3.62 -8.82
CA GLY A 110 8.82 -3.37 -8.00
C GLY A 110 10.07 -3.91 -8.70
N ILE A 111 11.11 -3.08 -8.79
CA ILE A 111 12.36 -3.39 -9.49
C ILE A 111 13.57 -3.07 -8.62
N GLY A 112 14.74 -3.65 -8.94
CA GLY A 112 15.98 -3.39 -8.22
C GLY A 112 16.56 -2.00 -8.50
N THR A 113 17.45 -1.53 -7.62
CA THR A 113 18.07 -0.20 -7.77
C THR A 113 18.79 -0.02 -9.12
N SER A 114 19.50 -1.04 -9.61
CA SER A 114 20.15 -1.01 -10.94
C SER A 114 19.15 -0.95 -12.09
N GLU A 115 17.97 -1.54 -11.94
CA GLU A 115 16.91 -1.45 -12.94
C GLU A 115 16.25 -0.08 -12.93
N VAL A 116 16.07 0.54 -11.74
CA VAL A 116 15.56 1.92 -11.63
C VAL A 116 16.46 2.87 -12.39
N GLU A 117 17.77 2.77 -12.18
CA GLU A 117 18.77 3.52 -12.93
C GLU A 117 18.63 3.32 -14.44
N HIS A 118 18.59 2.07 -14.89
CA HIS A 118 18.41 1.76 -16.31
C HIS A 118 17.16 2.46 -16.87
N VAL A 119 16.02 2.35 -16.18
CA VAL A 119 14.76 2.98 -16.60
C VAL A 119 14.87 4.50 -16.62
N LEU A 120 15.54 5.12 -15.65
CA LEU A 120 15.76 6.58 -15.64
C LEU A 120 16.62 7.03 -16.84
N ALA A 121 17.58 6.21 -17.27
CA ALA A 121 18.46 6.48 -18.39
C ALA A 121 17.83 6.15 -19.77
N SER A 122 16.93 5.16 -19.86
CA SER A 122 16.45 4.63 -21.14
C SER A 122 14.94 4.75 -21.36
N GLN A 123 14.14 4.83 -20.29
CA GLN A 123 12.69 4.61 -20.27
C GLN A 123 12.28 3.23 -20.83
N THR A 124 13.18 2.25 -20.72
CA THR A 124 12.92 0.85 -21.08
C THR A 124 13.24 -0.04 -19.89
N LEU A 125 12.67 -1.25 -19.88
CA LEU A 125 13.00 -2.29 -18.91
C LEU A 125 12.95 -3.64 -19.63
N TRP A 126 13.96 -4.48 -19.41
CA TRP A 126 13.93 -5.85 -19.89
C TRP A 126 13.19 -6.72 -18.87
N LEU A 127 12.21 -7.49 -19.32
CA LEU A 127 11.38 -8.33 -18.48
C LEU A 127 11.14 -9.68 -19.16
N GLU A 128 11.27 -10.76 -18.39
CA GLU A 128 10.64 -12.02 -18.76
C GLU A 128 9.12 -11.86 -18.62
N ARG A 129 8.38 -12.27 -19.66
CA ARG A 129 6.92 -12.16 -19.68
C ARG A 129 6.33 -13.01 -18.54
N PRO A 130 5.65 -12.41 -17.57
CA PRO A 130 4.96 -13.18 -16.54
C PRO A 130 3.75 -13.90 -17.12
N GLU A 131 3.46 -15.08 -16.60
CA GLU A 131 2.26 -15.83 -16.97
C GLU A 131 1.01 -15.21 -16.32
N PRO A 132 -0.16 -15.22 -16.98
CA PRO A 132 -1.39 -14.69 -16.42
C PRO A 132 -1.98 -15.64 -15.37
N PHE A 133 -2.33 -15.11 -14.19
CA PHE A 133 -3.02 -15.83 -13.12
C PHE A 133 -4.31 -15.08 -12.75
N GLU A 134 -5.48 -15.66 -12.98
CA GLU A 134 -6.73 -15.05 -12.50
C GLU A 134 -7.06 -15.42 -11.05
N VAL A 135 -7.54 -14.43 -10.29
CA VAL A 135 -8.20 -14.63 -9.01
C VAL A 135 -9.61 -14.07 -9.09
N VAL A 136 -10.60 -14.96 -9.08
CA VAL A 136 -12.02 -14.60 -9.20
C VAL A 136 -12.65 -14.48 -7.81
N VAL A 137 -13.04 -13.26 -7.44
CA VAL A 137 -13.67 -12.95 -6.15
C VAL A 137 -15.16 -12.70 -6.37
N THR A 138 -16.01 -13.51 -5.72
CA THR A 138 -17.48 -13.41 -5.86
C THR A 138 -18.17 -13.29 -4.50
N GLY A 139 -19.50 -13.23 -4.48
CA GLY A 139 -20.29 -13.08 -3.26
C GLY A 139 -20.42 -11.63 -2.79
N LYS A 140 -21.12 -11.45 -1.66
CA LYS A 140 -21.36 -10.14 -1.04
C LYS A 140 -20.69 -10.09 0.33
N ARG A 141 -19.71 -9.19 0.48
CA ARG A 141 -19.02 -8.98 1.76
C ARG A 141 -19.98 -8.57 2.88
N GLY A 142 -19.78 -9.15 4.06
CA GLY A 142 -20.38 -8.66 5.29
C GLY A 142 -19.91 -7.23 5.62
N PRO A 143 -20.67 -6.48 6.44
CA PRO A 143 -20.42 -5.06 6.69
C PRO A 143 -19.09 -4.76 7.36
N THR A 144 -18.49 -5.74 8.04
CA THR A 144 -17.20 -5.62 8.74
C THR A 144 -16.05 -6.33 8.02
N ILE A 145 -16.31 -6.95 6.86
CA ILE A 145 -15.30 -7.64 6.06
C ILE A 145 -14.71 -6.64 5.06
N THR A 146 -13.44 -6.34 5.22
CA THR A 146 -12.73 -5.33 4.43
C THR A 146 -11.99 -5.97 3.26
N ALA A 147 -11.45 -5.14 2.36
CA ALA A 147 -10.54 -5.62 1.32
C ALA A 147 -9.28 -6.30 1.88
N LYS A 148 -8.83 -5.89 3.07
CA LYS A 148 -7.69 -6.48 3.77
C LYS A 148 -7.97 -7.93 4.17
N ASP A 149 -9.18 -8.22 4.64
CA ASP A 149 -9.61 -9.58 4.98
C ASP A 149 -9.66 -10.46 3.72
N VAL A 150 -10.18 -9.91 2.60
CA VAL A 150 -10.22 -10.63 1.32
C VAL A 150 -8.83 -11.00 0.83
N ILE A 151 -7.89 -10.06 0.78
CA ILE A 151 -6.54 -10.33 0.25
C ILE A 151 -5.73 -11.23 1.18
N LEU A 152 -5.86 -11.10 2.50
CA LEU A 152 -5.24 -12.03 3.44
C LEU A 152 -5.79 -13.45 3.28
N SER A 153 -7.10 -13.61 3.07
CA SER A 153 -7.71 -14.92 2.80
C SER A 153 -7.22 -15.51 1.47
N ILE A 154 -7.06 -14.69 0.43
CA ILE A 154 -6.45 -15.14 -0.84
C ILE A 154 -5.01 -15.64 -0.60
N ILE A 155 -4.17 -14.83 0.05
CA ILE A 155 -2.75 -15.19 0.30
C ILE A 155 -2.63 -16.44 1.19
N ARG A 156 -3.51 -16.60 2.18
CA ARG A 156 -3.60 -17.81 3.01
C ARG A 156 -3.80 -19.08 2.16
N ASN A 157 -4.68 -19.01 1.17
CA ASN A 157 -5.07 -20.17 0.37
C ASN A 157 -4.07 -20.49 -0.75
N ILE A 158 -3.51 -19.47 -1.41
CA ILE A 158 -2.55 -19.67 -2.51
C ILE A 158 -1.10 -19.75 -2.03
N GLY A 159 -0.82 -19.32 -0.80
CA GLY A 159 0.51 -19.26 -0.20
C GLY A 159 1.34 -18.06 -0.68
N THR A 160 2.46 -17.82 0.01
CA THR A 160 3.38 -16.70 -0.31
C THR A 160 4.15 -16.87 -1.62
N ALA A 161 4.10 -18.06 -2.22
CA ALA A 161 4.71 -18.36 -3.51
C ALA A 161 3.68 -18.70 -4.60
N GLY A 162 2.38 -18.63 -4.31
CA GLY A 162 1.30 -19.02 -5.23
C GLY A 162 1.34 -18.27 -6.56
N GLY A 163 1.67 -16.99 -6.52
CA GLY A 163 1.82 -16.10 -7.68
C GLY A 163 3.22 -16.02 -8.28
N THR A 164 4.19 -16.83 -7.83
CA THR A 164 5.55 -16.77 -8.37
C THR A 164 5.56 -16.95 -9.89
N GLY A 165 6.23 -16.03 -10.58
CA GLY A 165 6.33 -16.03 -12.05
C GLY A 165 5.08 -15.50 -12.78
N THR A 166 4.07 -15.02 -12.05
CA THR A 166 2.80 -14.56 -12.64
C THR A 166 2.51 -13.09 -12.37
N VAL A 167 1.58 -12.55 -13.15
CA VAL A 167 0.81 -11.34 -12.79
C VAL A 167 -0.60 -11.79 -12.42
N ILE A 168 -1.08 -11.38 -11.24
CA ILE A 168 -2.42 -11.72 -10.78
C ILE A 168 -3.42 -10.71 -11.34
N GLU A 169 -4.43 -11.19 -12.06
CA GLU A 169 -5.60 -10.40 -12.43
C GLU A 169 -6.76 -10.70 -11.45
N TYR A 170 -7.18 -9.69 -10.68
CA TYR A 170 -8.30 -9.84 -9.76
C TYR A 170 -9.61 -9.47 -10.45
N ARG A 171 -10.57 -10.41 -10.44
CA ARG A 171 -11.80 -10.36 -11.23
C ARG A 171 -13.02 -10.67 -10.35
N GLY A 172 -14.21 -10.53 -10.94
CA GLY A 172 -15.48 -10.94 -10.32
C GLY A 172 -16.18 -9.83 -9.53
N SER A 173 -17.43 -10.12 -9.14
CA SER A 173 -18.32 -9.13 -8.49
C SER A 173 -17.75 -8.56 -7.20
N GLY A 174 -17.02 -9.39 -6.44
CA GLY A 174 -16.39 -8.97 -5.20
C GLY A 174 -15.29 -7.91 -5.40
N ILE A 175 -14.66 -7.85 -6.60
CA ILE A 175 -13.70 -6.80 -6.99
C ILE A 175 -14.40 -5.58 -7.58
N SER A 176 -15.37 -5.78 -8.48
CA SER A 176 -16.10 -4.66 -9.09
C SER A 176 -16.85 -3.84 -8.05
N ASP A 177 -17.34 -4.47 -6.99
CA ASP A 177 -18.05 -3.82 -5.88
C ASP A 177 -17.12 -2.99 -4.98
N MET A 178 -15.80 -3.21 -5.03
CA MET A 178 -14.84 -2.45 -4.23
C MET A 178 -14.73 -0.98 -4.63
N SER A 179 -14.40 -0.12 -3.68
CA SER A 179 -13.92 1.25 -3.95
C SER A 179 -12.50 1.20 -4.55
N MET A 180 -11.98 2.32 -5.04
CA MET A 180 -10.59 2.38 -5.50
C MET A 180 -9.58 2.16 -4.36
N GLU A 181 -9.89 2.63 -3.16
CA GLU A 181 -9.03 2.46 -1.98
C GLU A 181 -8.96 0.98 -1.53
N GLN A 182 -10.08 0.26 -1.62
CA GLN A 182 -10.15 -1.17 -1.41
C GLN A 182 -9.38 -1.96 -2.48
N ARG A 183 -9.50 -1.57 -3.76
CA ARG A 183 -8.72 -2.18 -4.86
C ARG A 183 -7.22 -1.98 -4.68
N MET A 184 -6.80 -0.80 -4.23
CA MET A 184 -5.41 -0.52 -3.89
C MET A 184 -4.90 -1.44 -2.78
N THR A 185 -5.72 -1.75 -1.76
CA THR A 185 -5.38 -2.74 -0.72
C THR A 185 -5.12 -4.12 -1.32
N VAL A 186 -5.98 -4.59 -2.23
CA VAL A 186 -5.84 -5.89 -2.88
C VAL A 186 -4.57 -5.97 -3.74
N CYS A 187 -4.35 -5.00 -4.63
CA CYS A 187 -3.17 -4.99 -5.50
C CYS A 187 -1.87 -4.70 -4.75
N ASN A 188 -1.92 -3.98 -3.62
CA ASN A 188 -0.75 -3.75 -2.77
C ASN A 188 -0.14 -5.09 -2.33
N MET A 189 -0.97 -6.03 -1.86
CA MET A 189 -0.47 -7.27 -1.28
C MET A 189 -0.28 -8.42 -2.29
N SER A 190 -0.33 -8.14 -3.60
CA SER A 190 -0.04 -9.16 -4.63
C SER A 190 1.40 -9.70 -4.51
N ILE A 191 2.35 -8.86 -4.10
CA ILE A 191 3.74 -9.26 -3.89
C ILE A 191 3.88 -10.21 -2.68
N GLU A 192 3.02 -10.09 -1.67
CA GLU A 192 2.97 -11.04 -0.55
C GLU A 192 2.44 -12.43 -0.94
N ALA A 193 1.74 -12.56 -2.08
CA ALA A 193 1.44 -13.84 -2.72
C ALA A 193 2.55 -14.35 -3.66
N GLY A 194 3.65 -13.60 -3.79
CA GLY A 194 4.76 -13.90 -4.69
C GLY A 194 4.56 -13.44 -6.14
N ALA A 195 3.48 -12.73 -6.45
CA ALA A 195 3.21 -12.22 -7.79
C ALA A 195 4.09 -11.02 -8.15
N ARG A 196 4.42 -10.88 -9.43
CA ARG A 196 5.17 -9.73 -9.95
C ARG A 196 4.36 -8.43 -9.87
N ALA A 197 3.05 -8.53 -10.11
CA ALA A 197 2.09 -7.44 -9.98
C ALA A 197 0.69 -7.99 -9.71
N GLY A 198 -0.19 -7.11 -9.25
CA GLY A 198 -1.64 -7.29 -9.29
C GLY A 198 -2.24 -6.38 -10.36
N LEU A 199 -3.36 -6.76 -10.95
CA LEU A 199 -4.10 -5.97 -11.94
C LEU A 199 -5.60 -6.07 -11.67
N ILE A 200 -6.28 -4.93 -11.78
CA ILE A 200 -7.74 -4.85 -11.83
C ILE A 200 -8.11 -4.00 -13.05
N ALA A 201 -8.99 -4.53 -13.90
CA ALA A 201 -9.46 -3.80 -15.07
C ALA A 201 -10.09 -2.45 -14.64
N PRO A 202 -9.77 -1.34 -15.32
CA PRO A 202 -10.33 -0.04 -14.99
C PRO A 202 -11.82 0.01 -15.33
N ASP A 203 -12.61 0.62 -14.46
CA ASP A 203 -14.04 0.82 -14.67
C ASP A 203 -14.47 2.24 -14.28
N GLU A 204 -15.78 2.49 -14.22
CA GLU A 204 -16.32 3.81 -13.90
C GLU A 204 -15.87 4.35 -12.53
N LYS A 205 -15.56 3.48 -11.56
CA LYS A 205 -15.01 3.93 -10.27
C LYS A 205 -13.57 4.42 -10.44
N THR A 206 -12.78 3.73 -11.27
CA THR A 206 -11.42 4.15 -11.65
C THR A 206 -11.47 5.50 -12.35
N PHE A 207 -12.33 5.65 -13.36
CA PHE A 207 -12.43 6.89 -14.14
C PHE A 207 -12.90 8.07 -13.30
N ARG A 208 -13.87 7.85 -12.40
CA ARG A 208 -14.34 8.90 -11.49
C ARG A 208 -13.27 9.31 -10.48
N TYR A 209 -12.49 8.36 -9.97
CA TYR A 209 -11.45 8.64 -8.98
C TYR A 209 -10.35 9.56 -9.53
N LEU A 210 -9.96 9.36 -10.80
CA LEU A 210 -8.88 10.08 -11.47
C LEU A 210 -9.32 11.39 -12.16
N ARG A 211 -10.62 11.56 -12.45
CA ARG A 211 -11.13 12.76 -13.13
C ARG A 211 -10.81 14.03 -12.35
N GLY A 212 -10.22 15.02 -13.00
CA GLY A 212 -9.95 16.35 -12.43
C GLY A 212 -8.84 16.41 -11.38
N ARG A 213 -8.00 15.37 -11.24
CA ARG A 213 -6.80 15.44 -10.39
C ARG A 213 -5.73 16.31 -11.05
N ARG A 214 -4.78 16.81 -10.25
CA ARG A 214 -3.77 17.80 -10.66
C ARG A 214 -2.97 17.41 -11.91
N TYR A 215 -2.58 16.14 -12.04
CA TYR A 215 -1.76 15.65 -13.15
C TYR A 215 -2.54 14.75 -14.13
N THR A 216 -3.85 14.72 -14.01
CA THR A 216 -4.68 14.05 -15.01
C THR A 216 -4.57 14.80 -16.34
N PRO A 217 -4.33 14.13 -17.48
CA PRO A 217 -4.15 14.78 -18.79
C PRO A 217 -5.37 15.59 -19.25
N GLU A 218 -5.17 16.54 -20.17
CA GLU A 218 -6.27 17.34 -20.73
C GLU A 218 -7.21 16.51 -21.63
N ASP A 219 -6.66 15.52 -22.34
CA ASP A 219 -7.37 14.57 -23.21
C ASP A 219 -8.00 13.40 -22.43
N TYR A 220 -8.20 13.56 -21.12
CA TYR A 220 -8.63 12.49 -20.22
C TYR A 220 -9.91 11.76 -20.65
N GLU A 221 -10.92 12.47 -21.16
CA GLU A 221 -12.17 11.82 -21.58
C GLU A 221 -11.98 10.95 -22.84
N GLU A 222 -11.08 11.32 -23.75
CA GLU A 222 -10.71 10.47 -24.90
C GLU A 222 -9.96 9.22 -24.43
N MET A 223 -9.08 9.37 -23.43
CA MET A 223 -8.40 8.24 -22.81
C MET A 223 -9.38 7.29 -22.13
N VAL A 224 -10.42 7.80 -21.46
CA VAL A 224 -11.47 6.97 -20.82
C VAL A 224 -12.18 6.11 -21.86
N ASP A 225 -12.51 6.64 -23.03
CA ASP A 225 -13.14 5.87 -24.10
C ASP A 225 -12.20 4.78 -24.65
N ALA A 226 -10.90 5.06 -24.77
CA ALA A 226 -9.91 4.05 -25.13
C ALA A 226 -9.77 2.97 -24.04
N TRP A 227 -9.68 3.36 -22.77
CA TRP A 227 -9.55 2.42 -21.65
C TRP A 227 -10.75 1.48 -21.54
N ARG A 228 -11.98 1.99 -21.72
CA ARG A 228 -13.19 1.16 -21.72
C ARG A 228 -13.18 0.09 -22.80
N ARG A 229 -12.61 0.40 -23.95
CA ARG A 229 -12.58 -0.49 -25.11
C ARG A 229 -11.43 -1.50 -25.02
N ASP A 230 -10.26 -1.05 -24.57
CA ASP A 230 -9.00 -1.77 -24.81
C ASP A 230 -8.37 -2.36 -23.54
N LEU A 231 -8.80 -1.97 -22.33
CA LEU A 231 -8.17 -2.39 -21.06
C LEU A 231 -8.99 -3.39 -20.24
N THR A 232 -9.87 -4.14 -20.90
CA THR A 232 -10.55 -5.29 -20.30
C THR A 232 -10.06 -6.58 -20.92
N THR A 233 -10.03 -7.65 -20.15
CA THR A 233 -9.65 -8.98 -20.65
C THR A 233 -10.59 -9.44 -21.76
N ASP A 234 -9.98 -9.90 -22.85
CA ASP A 234 -10.69 -10.43 -24.00
C ASP A 234 -11.57 -11.64 -23.65
N SER A 235 -12.69 -11.77 -24.36
CA SER A 235 -13.52 -12.97 -24.30
C SER A 235 -12.72 -14.19 -24.78
N GLY A 236 -12.68 -15.25 -23.97
CA GLY A 236 -11.92 -16.46 -24.28
C GLY A 236 -10.43 -16.39 -23.94
N ALA A 237 -9.95 -15.34 -23.27
CA ALA A 237 -8.60 -15.31 -22.73
C ALA A 237 -8.33 -16.50 -21.79
N THR A 238 -7.15 -17.08 -21.88
CA THR A 238 -6.72 -18.20 -21.04
C THR A 238 -5.75 -17.73 -19.96
N PHE A 239 -5.86 -18.34 -18.78
CA PHE A 239 -4.97 -18.07 -17.67
C PHE A 239 -4.14 -19.33 -17.37
N ALA A 240 -2.86 -19.15 -17.07
CA ALA A 240 -1.97 -20.24 -16.70
C ALA A 240 -2.34 -20.82 -15.32
N LYS A 241 -2.94 -20.00 -14.46
CA LYS A 241 -3.46 -20.37 -13.14
C LYS A 241 -4.81 -19.69 -12.90
N SER A 242 -5.66 -20.32 -12.09
CA SER A 242 -6.96 -19.78 -11.69
C SER A 242 -7.25 -20.15 -10.23
N TYR A 243 -7.82 -19.21 -9.47
CA TYR A 243 -8.28 -19.43 -8.11
C TYR A 243 -9.57 -18.64 -7.86
N THR A 244 -10.55 -19.25 -7.20
CA THR A 244 -11.84 -18.61 -6.91
C THR A 244 -12.07 -18.55 -5.41
N ILE A 245 -12.62 -17.44 -4.93
CA ILE A 245 -12.99 -17.23 -3.53
C ILE A 245 -14.35 -16.53 -3.41
N HIS A 246 -15.13 -16.93 -2.40
CA HIS A 246 -16.43 -16.38 -2.06
C HIS A 246 -16.31 -15.49 -0.82
N THR A 247 -16.69 -14.22 -0.94
CA THR A 247 -16.50 -13.23 0.13
C THR A 247 -17.46 -13.38 1.30
N ASP A 248 -18.57 -14.07 1.10
CA ASP A 248 -19.56 -14.42 2.12
C ASP A 248 -19.06 -15.50 3.09
N GLU A 249 -18.02 -16.24 2.72
CA GLU A 249 -17.37 -17.26 3.57
C GLU A 249 -16.22 -16.68 4.41
N ILE A 250 -15.88 -15.40 4.23
CA ILE A 250 -14.72 -14.77 4.88
C ILE A 250 -15.13 -14.20 6.24
N ALA A 251 -14.48 -14.67 7.29
CA ALA A 251 -14.47 -14.02 8.60
C ALA A 251 -13.36 -12.94 8.67
N PRO A 252 -13.37 -12.01 9.64
CA PRO A 252 -12.24 -11.10 9.85
C PRO A 252 -10.93 -11.89 10.02
N GLN A 253 -9.87 -11.44 9.36
CA GLN A 253 -8.60 -12.16 9.29
C GLN A 253 -7.56 -11.59 10.26
N VAL A 254 -6.75 -12.47 10.86
CA VAL A 254 -5.59 -12.10 11.68
C VAL A 254 -4.40 -12.95 11.27
N SER A 255 -3.27 -12.32 10.94
CA SER A 255 -2.03 -13.07 10.72
C SER A 255 -1.39 -13.49 12.05
N TRP A 256 -0.92 -14.72 12.13
CA TRP A 256 -0.33 -15.30 13.34
C TRP A 256 1.15 -15.60 13.20
N GLY A 257 1.52 -16.20 12.07
CA GLY A 257 2.89 -16.61 11.82
C GLY A 257 3.80 -15.47 11.37
N THR A 258 4.92 -15.82 10.75
CA THR A 258 5.97 -14.89 10.30
C THR A 258 5.81 -14.42 8.87
N ASN A 259 4.71 -14.80 8.21
CA ASN A 259 4.39 -14.34 6.88
C ASN A 259 2.86 -14.18 6.70
N PRO A 260 2.41 -13.49 5.65
CA PRO A 260 0.99 -13.19 5.46
C PRO A 260 0.11 -14.40 5.13
N ALA A 261 0.68 -15.51 4.63
CA ALA A 261 -0.09 -16.73 4.38
C ALA A 261 -0.42 -17.49 5.67
N MET A 262 0.32 -17.24 6.75
CA MET A 262 0.04 -17.78 8.08
C MET A 262 -1.05 -16.96 8.79
N THR A 263 -2.21 -16.88 8.14
CA THR A 263 -3.41 -16.15 8.60
C THR A 263 -4.50 -17.13 9.01
N CYS A 264 -5.29 -16.74 10.00
CA CYS A 264 -6.46 -17.47 10.48
C CYS A 264 -7.69 -16.56 10.57
N ASP A 265 -8.86 -17.18 10.62
CA ASP A 265 -10.09 -16.47 10.96
C ASP A 265 -10.05 -16.08 12.44
N VAL A 266 -10.53 -14.88 12.78
CA VAL A 266 -10.55 -14.39 14.17
C VAL A 266 -11.36 -15.29 15.12
N THR A 267 -12.29 -16.09 14.59
CA THR A 267 -13.11 -17.06 15.34
C THR A 267 -12.33 -18.29 15.82
N GLN A 268 -11.10 -18.47 15.34
CA GLN A 268 -10.21 -19.52 15.80
C GLN A 268 -9.46 -19.08 17.07
N SER A 269 -8.51 -19.88 17.57
CA SER A 269 -7.74 -19.53 18.76
C SER A 269 -6.72 -18.42 18.46
N VAL A 270 -7.16 -17.16 18.56
CA VAL A 270 -6.35 -15.95 18.39
C VAL A 270 -6.31 -15.00 19.63
N PRO A 271 -6.84 -15.30 20.83
CA PRO A 271 -6.87 -14.32 21.92
C PRO A 271 -5.51 -14.23 22.63
N ILE A 272 -4.65 -13.33 22.17
CA ILE A 272 -3.47 -12.89 22.91
C ILE A 272 -3.53 -11.37 23.05
N PRO A 273 -3.07 -10.82 24.20
CA PRO A 273 -2.92 -9.39 24.36
C PRO A 273 -2.10 -8.76 23.24
N VAL A 274 -2.47 -7.54 22.88
CA VAL A 274 -1.65 -6.67 22.05
C VAL A 274 -1.06 -5.58 22.92
N ASP A 275 0.22 -5.26 22.71
CA ASP A 275 0.90 -4.18 23.42
C ASP A 275 0.87 -2.88 22.59
N ARG A 276 0.82 -3.02 21.27
CA ARG A 276 0.80 -1.90 20.34
C ARG A 276 -0.24 -2.08 19.22
N VAL A 277 -0.79 -0.97 18.74
CA VAL A 277 -1.65 -0.92 17.55
C VAL A 277 -1.15 0.15 16.59
N PHE A 278 -1.04 -0.21 15.32
CA PHE A 278 -0.65 0.69 14.24
C PHE A 278 -1.66 0.65 13.09
N ILE A 279 -2.32 1.79 12.88
CA ILE A 279 -3.24 2.03 11.78
C ILE A 279 -2.57 3.01 10.82
N GLY A 280 -2.07 2.51 9.70
CA GLY A 280 -1.32 3.26 8.70
C GLY A 280 -0.60 2.34 7.72
N SER A 281 0.26 2.90 6.86
CA SER A 281 1.03 2.27 5.76
C SER A 281 0.44 2.42 4.35
N CYS A 282 1.22 1.99 3.34
CA CYS A 282 0.80 1.95 1.94
C CYS A 282 -0.38 1.00 1.69
N THR A 283 -0.71 0.08 2.61
CA THR A 283 -1.83 -0.86 2.47
C THR A 283 -3.15 -0.26 2.94
N ASN A 284 -3.22 0.23 4.18
CA ASN A 284 -4.45 0.77 4.77
C ASN A 284 -4.17 2.05 5.58
N ALA A 285 -4.42 3.20 4.97
CA ALA A 285 -4.14 4.55 5.49
C ALA A 285 -4.86 5.65 4.67
N ARG A 286 -5.80 5.27 3.79
CA ARG A 286 -6.61 6.21 3.04
C ARG A 286 -7.83 6.63 3.87
N LEU A 287 -8.65 7.54 3.34
CA LEU A 287 -9.75 8.11 4.10
C LEU A 287 -10.76 7.05 4.54
N GLU A 288 -11.11 6.08 3.67
CA GLU A 288 -12.06 5.03 4.04
C GLU A 288 -11.52 4.12 5.15
N ASP A 289 -10.22 3.83 5.14
CA ASP A 289 -9.56 3.00 6.16
C ASP A 289 -9.69 3.66 7.54
N LEU A 290 -9.50 4.99 7.59
CA LEU A 290 -9.62 5.78 8.81
C LEU A 290 -11.08 5.90 9.29
N ILE A 291 -12.04 5.99 8.37
CA ILE A 291 -13.47 5.96 8.70
C ILE A 291 -13.84 4.61 9.33
N ASP A 292 -13.40 3.50 8.73
CA ASP A 292 -13.69 2.15 9.24
C ASP A 292 -13.06 1.92 10.61
N ALA A 293 -11.80 2.33 10.82
CA ALA A 293 -11.15 2.30 12.12
C ALA A 293 -11.86 3.17 13.17
N ALA A 294 -12.31 4.37 12.79
CA ALA A 294 -12.98 5.29 13.68
C ALA A 294 -14.31 4.74 14.22
N ARG A 295 -15.02 3.89 13.47
CA ARG A 295 -16.25 3.21 13.96
C ARG A 295 -15.98 2.34 15.19
N ALA A 296 -14.87 1.61 15.21
CA ALA A 296 -14.49 0.80 16.36
C ALA A 296 -13.98 1.67 17.53
N ALA A 297 -13.29 2.78 17.26
CA ALA A 297 -12.76 3.67 18.29
C ALA A 297 -13.82 4.57 18.97
N ARG A 298 -14.88 4.96 18.23
CA ARG A 298 -15.88 5.94 18.69
C ARG A 298 -16.52 5.56 20.02
N GLY A 299 -16.50 6.50 20.97
CA GLY A 299 -17.11 6.34 22.30
C GLY A 299 -16.38 5.35 23.22
N ARG A 300 -15.23 4.82 22.80
CA ARG A 300 -14.43 3.85 23.57
C ARG A 300 -13.11 4.48 23.99
N ARG A 301 -12.32 3.74 24.77
CA ARG A 301 -10.94 4.11 25.15
C ARG A 301 -10.01 2.95 24.83
N VAL A 302 -8.80 3.27 24.40
CA VAL A 302 -7.68 2.33 24.24
C VAL A 302 -7.48 1.63 25.59
N ALA A 303 -7.31 0.31 25.53
CA ALA A 303 -7.20 -0.53 26.72
C ALA A 303 -5.94 -0.19 27.52
N PRO A 304 -5.97 -0.33 28.87
CA PRO A 304 -4.80 -0.09 29.69
C PRO A 304 -3.60 -0.94 29.25
N GLY A 305 -2.45 -0.30 29.08
CA GLY A 305 -1.20 -0.96 28.66
C GLY A 305 -1.04 -1.13 27.14
N VAL A 306 -1.99 -0.64 26.34
CA VAL A 306 -1.87 -0.61 24.87
C VAL A 306 -1.44 0.76 24.38
N ASP A 307 -0.37 0.81 23.58
CA ASP A 307 0.00 2.00 22.81
C ASP A 307 -0.67 1.94 21.44
N ALA A 308 -1.52 2.90 21.08
CA ALA A 308 -2.21 2.91 19.80
C ALA A 308 -1.92 4.17 19.00
N MET A 309 -1.59 4.03 17.72
CA MET A 309 -1.31 5.15 16.82
C MET A 309 -2.03 5.04 15.49
N VAL A 310 -2.32 6.21 14.92
CA VAL A 310 -2.93 6.36 13.59
C VAL A 310 -2.07 7.30 12.74
N VAL A 311 -1.71 6.84 11.54
CA VAL A 311 -0.81 7.50 10.61
C VAL A 311 -1.51 7.62 9.24
N PRO A 312 -2.03 8.80 8.88
CA PRO A 312 -2.68 9.00 7.58
C PRO A 312 -1.70 8.82 6.41
N GLY A 313 -2.16 8.27 5.29
CA GLY A 313 -1.30 7.94 4.15
C GLY A 313 -0.81 9.15 3.36
N SER A 314 -1.45 10.31 3.50
CA SER A 314 -1.02 11.60 2.92
C SER A 314 -1.63 12.78 3.68
N GLN A 315 -1.07 13.98 3.48
CA GLN A 315 -1.59 15.21 4.09
C GLN A 315 -3.01 15.53 3.63
N ASP A 316 -3.36 15.16 2.39
CA ASP A 316 -4.73 15.31 1.90
C ASP A 316 -5.70 14.40 2.63
N VAL A 317 -5.29 13.17 2.95
CA VAL A 317 -6.11 12.25 3.78
C VAL A 317 -6.20 12.78 5.21
N LYS A 318 -5.08 13.23 5.79
CA LYS A 318 -5.05 13.80 7.14
C LYS A 318 -6.01 14.98 7.25
N ARG A 319 -5.94 15.94 6.33
CA ARG A 319 -6.81 17.11 6.29
C ARG A 319 -8.28 16.72 6.18
N GLN A 320 -8.63 15.83 5.24
CA GLN A 320 -10.01 15.36 5.08
C GLN A 320 -10.52 14.64 6.35
N ALA A 321 -9.69 13.82 6.97
CA ALA A 321 -10.02 13.13 8.22
C ALA A 321 -10.24 14.12 9.38
N GLU A 322 -9.44 15.18 9.48
CA GLU A 322 -9.56 16.25 10.47
C GLU A 322 -10.82 17.11 10.23
N GLU A 323 -11.15 17.43 8.97
CA GLU A 323 -12.39 18.10 8.59
C GLU A 323 -13.63 17.27 8.99
N MET A 324 -13.55 15.95 8.87
CA MET A 324 -14.58 15.01 9.33
C MET A 324 -14.56 14.77 10.86
N GLY A 325 -13.58 15.31 11.59
CA GLY A 325 -13.41 15.13 13.02
C GLY A 325 -12.97 13.72 13.44
N LEU A 326 -12.42 12.91 12.53
CA LEU A 326 -11.93 11.57 12.83
C LEU A 326 -10.70 11.63 13.76
N ASP A 327 -9.87 12.65 13.60
CA ASP A 327 -8.73 12.94 14.48
C ASP A 327 -9.16 13.11 15.95
N ARG A 328 -10.30 13.79 16.19
CA ARG A 328 -10.90 13.91 17.52
C ARG A 328 -11.40 12.57 18.04
N VAL A 329 -12.08 11.77 17.20
CA VAL A 329 -12.52 10.42 17.58
C VAL A 329 -11.34 9.56 18.06
N PHE A 330 -10.22 9.59 17.32
CA PHE A 330 -9.02 8.83 17.69
C PHE A 330 -8.35 9.37 18.97
N ARG A 331 -8.15 10.69 19.09
CA ARG A 331 -7.56 11.27 20.31
C ARG A 331 -8.44 11.08 21.54
N ASP A 332 -9.76 11.19 21.37
CA ASP A 332 -10.74 10.90 22.42
C ASP A 332 -10.74 9.43 22.78
N ALA A 333 -10.42 8.51 21.87
CA ALA A 333 -10.20 7.12 22.24
C ALA A 333 -8.83 6.89 22.91
N GLY A 334 -7.88 7.82 22.81
CA GLY A 334 -6.53 7.68 23.37
C GLY A 334 -5.48 7.21 22.35
N PHE A 335 -5.79 7.24 21.06
CA PHE A 335 -4.81 7.01 20.01
C PHE A 335 -3.95 8.26 19.80
N GLU A 336 -2.69 8.03 19.46
CA GLU A 336 -1.81 9.06 18.94
C GLU A 336 -2.15 9.36 17.47
N TRP A 337 -2.47 10.62 17.16
CA TRP A 337 -2.69 11.09 15.79
C TRP A 337 -1.41 11.67 15.21
N ARG A 338 -0.77 10.96 14.28
CA ARG A 338 0.57 11.26 13.77
C ARG A 338 0.55 12.03 12.43
N GLU A 339 1.73 12.44 11.98
CA GLU A 339 1.96 13.03 10.66
C GLU A 339 2.03 11.95 9.56
N SER A 340 1.75 12.33 8.31
CA SER A 340 1.68 11.38 7.21
C SER A 340 3.04 10.81 6.79
N GLY A 341 3.09 9.50 6.60
CA GLY A 341 4.30 8.77 6.17
C GLY A 341 4.17 7.26 6.33
N CYS A 342 5.22 6.51 5.98
CA CYS A 342 5.26 5.07 6.14
C CYS A 342 5.35 4.60 7.61
N SER A 343 5.90 5.44 8.51
CA SER A 343 6.00 5.21 9.97
C SER A 343 6.49 3.78 10.29
N MET A 344 5.85 3.06 11.21
CA MET A 344 6.28 1.77 11.74
C MET A 344 6.26 0.63 10.70
N CYS A 345 5.85 0.86 9.44
CA CYS A 345 5.81 -0.19 8.41
C CYS A 345 7.18 -0.87 8.13
N LEU A 346 8.26 -0.08 8.22
CA LEU A 346 9.65 -0.53 8.00
C LEU A 346 10.52 -0.52 9.26
N GLY A 347 10.08 0.11 10.35
CA GLY A 347 10.92 0.33 11.55
C GLY A 347 12.17 1.16 11.26
N MET A 348 12.12 2.08 10.28
CA MET A 348 13.22 2.95 9.85
C MET A 348 13.16 4.37 10.46
N ASN A 349 12.19 4.60 11.33
CA ASN A 349 11.98 5.81 12.10
C ASN A 349 11.80 5.42 13.58
N PRO A 350 11.65 6.38 14.51
CA PRO A 350 11.52 6.06 15.93
C PRO A 350 10.29 5.21 16.30
N ASP A 351 9.33 5.03 15.40
CA ASP A 351 8.18 4.16 15.63
C ASP A 351 8.60 2.70 15.41
N ILE A 352 9.06 2.04 16.48
CA ILE A 352 9.49 0.62 16.50
C ILE A 352 8.86 -0.16 17.65
N LEU A 353 8.73 -1.48 17.48
CA LEU A 353 8.38 -2.41 18.55
C LEU A 353 9.59 -2.73 19.42
N GLU A 354 9.35 -2.76 20.72
CA GLU A 354 10.31 -3.28 21.69
C GLU A 354 10.32 -4.81 21.71
N PRO A 355 11.43 -5.46 22.12
CA PRO A 355 11.50 -6.91 22.23
C PRO A 355 10.37 -7.48 23.10
N GLY A 356 9.66 -8.47 22.56
CA GLY A 356 8.53 -9.13 23.23
C GLY A 356 7.16 -8.49 22.98
N GLN A 357 7.10 -7.26 22.47
CA GLN A 357 5.82 -6.60 22.15
C GLN A 357 5.11 -7.26 20.97
N ARG A 358 3.77 -7.27 21.03
CA ARG A 358 2.88 -7.67 19.96
C ARG A 358 2.10 -6.50 19.41
N CYS A 359 2.09 -6.37 18.08
CA CYS A 359 1.39 -5.32 17.37
C CYS A 359 0.24 -5.84 16.53
N ALA A 360 -0.96 -5.27 16.68
CA ALA A 360 -1.98 -5.31 15.63
C ALA A 360 -1.65 -4.21 14.60
N SER A 361 -1.35 -4.60 13.36
CA SER A 361 -0.85 -3.69 12.33
C SER A 361 -1.68 -3.78 11.07
N THR A 362 -1.99 -2.63 10.48
CA THR A 362 -2.65 -2.57 9.17
C THR A 362 -1.65 -2.57 8.00
N SER A 363 -0.37 -2.82 8.27
CA SER A 363 0.68 -3.02 7.25
C SER A 363 0.52 -4.34 6.46
N ASN A 364 1.45 -4.64 5.56
CA ASN A 364 1.43 -5.83 4.69
C ASN A 364 2.48 -6.90 5.07
N ARG A 365 3.40 -6.63 6.01
CA ARG A 365 4.51 -7.53 6.34
C ARG A 365 4.64 -7.79 7.83
N ASN A 366 4.79 -9.06 8.19
CA ASN A 366 4.92 -9.56 9.57
C ASN A 366 6.10 -10.53 9.76
N PHE A 367 7.14 -10.44 8.93
CA PHE A 367 8.40 -11.15 9.17
C PHE A 367 9.02 -10.72 10.50
N GLU A 368 9.78 -11.60 11.16
CA GLU A 368 10.41 -11.28 12.43
C GLU A 368 11.36 -10.08 12.30
N GLY A 369 11.30 -9.16 13.26
CA GLY A 369 12.13 -7.95 13.23
C GLY A 369 11.62 -6.84 12.31
N ARG A 370 10.53 -7.05 11.55
CA ARG A 370 10.09 -6.09 10.52
C ARG A 370 9.76 -4.71 11.05
N GLN A 371 9.08 -4.63 12.20
CA GLN A 371 8.70 -3.36 12.83
C GLN A 371 9.53 -3.06 14.08
N GLY A 372 10.60 -3.82 14.32
CA GLY A 372 11.39 -3.76 15.56
C GLY A 372 11.94 -5.12 15.94
N ALA A 373 13.21 -5.18 16.33
CA ALA A 373 13.90 -6.42 16.66
C ALA A 373 13.25 -7.10 17.87
N GLY A 374 12.94 -8.39 17.75
CA GLY A 374 12.28 -9.16 18.83
C GLY A 374 10.79 -8.86 19.02
N GLY A 375 10.21 -7.91 18.28
CA GLY A 375 8.77 -7.64 18.25
C GLY A 375 8.02 -8.59 17.29
N ARG A 376 6.71 -8.74 17.52
CA ARG A 376 5.80 -9.56 16.70
C ARG A 376 4.68 -8.73 16.12
N THR A 377 4.49 -8.84 14.81
CA THR A 377 3.42 -8.13 14.09
C THR A 377 2.33 -9.09 13.66
N HIS A 378 1.08 -8.66 13.80
CA HIS A 378 -0.13 -9.35 13.35
C HIS A 378 -0.86 -8.45 12.36
N LEU A 379 -1.02 -8.93 11.13
CA LEU A 379 -1.66 -8.18 10.05
C LEU A 379 -3.17 -8.31 10.17
N VAL A 380 -3.85 -7.17 10.19
CA VAL A 380 -5.29 -7.08 10.37
C VAL A 380 -5.87 -5.92 9.54
N SER A 381 -7.19 -5.90 9.38
CA SER A 381 -7.91 -4.75 8.80
C SER A 381 -7.94 -3.53 9.74
N PRO A 382 -8.21 -2.31 9.24
CA PRO A 382 -8.28 -1.11 10.07
C PRO A 382 -9.30 -1.18 11.21
N VAL A 383 -10.50 -1.71 10.92
CA VAL A 383 -11.54 -1.90 11.93
C VAL A 383 -11.10 -2.89 13.01
N MET A 384 -10.42 -3.99 12.63
CA MET A 384 -9.86 -4.98 13.56
C MET A 384 -8.71 -4.41 14.40
N ALA A 385 -7.83 -3.60 13.81
CA ALA A 385 -6.75 -2.94 14.54
C ALA A 385 -7.32 -2.00 15.62
N ALA A 386 -8.27 -1.15 15.25
CA ALA A 386 -8.93 -0.24 16.20
C ALA A 386 -9.71 -0.99 17.28
N ALA A 387 -10.40 -2.08 16.91
CA ALA A 387 -11.08 -2.96 17.85
C ALA A 387 -10.10 -3.60 18.85
N ALA A 388 -8.97 -4.13 18.36
CA ALA A 388 -7.94 -4.70 19.21
C ALA A 388 -7.33 -3.67 20.17
N ALA A 389 -7.21 -2.40 19.74
CA ALA A 389 -6.71 -1.33 20.61
C ALA A 389 -7.62 -1.07 21.80
N VAL A 390 -8.94 -1.02 21.58
CA VAL A 390 -9.92 -0.71 22.65
C VAL A 390 -10.24 -1.93 23.51
N SER A 391 -10.04 -3.14 22.99
CA SER A 391 -10.24 -4.40 23.74
C SER A 391 -8.97 -4.92 24.42
N GLY A 392 -7.78 -4.52 23.98
CA GLY A 392 -6.49 -5.02 24.48
C GLY A 392 -6.07 -6.38 23.91
N HIS A 393 -6.86 -6.98 23.02
CA HIS A 393 -6.60 -8.24 22.34
C HIS A 393 -7.45 -8.33 21.06
N PHE A 394 -7.17 -9.29 20.18
CA PHE A 394 -8.02 -9.52 19.00
C PHE A 394 -9.44 -9.93 19.39
N VAL A 395 -10.43 -9.37 18.71
CA VAL A 395 -11.87 -9.61 18.93
C VAL A 395 -12.59 -9.79 17.61
N ASP A 396 -13.71 -10.51 17.60
CA ASP A 396 -14.55 -10.55 16.41
C ASP A 396 -15.30 -9.21 16.24
N VAL A 397 -14.85 -8.39 15.31
CA VAL A 397 -15.45 -7.07 15.02
C VAL A 397 -16.93 -7.14 14.62
N ARG A 398 -17.44 -8.32 14.24
CA ARG A 398 -18.87 -8.54 13.95
C ARG A 398 -19.73 -8.45 15.19
N GLU A 399 -19.15 -8.65 16.37
CA GLU A 399 -19.84 -8.61 17.66
C GLU A 399 -19.83 -7.20 18.29
N MET A 400 -19.15 -6.24 17.66
CA MET A 400 -19.06 -4.86 18.14
C MET A 400 -20.18 -3.97 17.56
N ASP A 401 -20.62 -3.00 18.36
CA ASP A 401 -21.45 -1.91 17.86
C ASP A 401 -20.60 -0.87 17.12
N LEU A 402 -20.78 -0.79 15.81
CA LEU A 402 -19.98 0.06 14.90
C LEU A 402 -20.78 1.24 14.32
N ASN A 403 -21.96 1.52 14.89
CA ASN A 403 -22.86 2.59 14.41
C ASN A 403 -22.53 3.97 14.96
#